data_AF-A0A843CGD2-F1
#
_entry.id   AF-A0A843CGD2-F1
#
_cell.length_a   1.000
_cell.length_b   1.000
_cell.length_c   1.000
_cell.angle_alpha   90.00
_cell.angle_beta   90.00
_cell.angle_gamma   90.00
#
_symmetry.space_group_name_H-M   'P 1'
#
loop_
_entity.id
_entity.type
_entity.pdbx_description
1 polymer ?
#
loop_
_entity_poly.entity_id
_entity_poly.type
_entity_poly.pdbx_seq_one_letter_code
_entity_poly.pdbx_strand_id
1 'polypeptide(L)' 'MQDIDILLEQIRTSISQIVPEKKIGIAFSGGVDSTLIAKICSDLGYDVTL' A
#
# COMPACT_ATOMS: atom_id res chain seq x y z
N MET A 1 16.84 -6.08 12.05
CA MET A 1 15.37 -6.18 12.21
C MET A 1 14.71 -4.81 12.29
N GLN A 2 15.41 -3.75 12.72
CA GLN A 2 14.86 -2.38 12.80
C GLN A 2 14.63 -1.71 11.43
N ASP A 3 15.41 -2.05 10.40
CA ASP A 3 15.34 -1.36 9.09
C ASP A 3 14.10 -1.70 8.26
N ILE A 4 13.56 -2.92 8.39
CA ILE A 4 12.39 -3.35 7.61
C ILE A 4 11.11 -2.62 8.08
N ASP A 5 11.00 -2.38 9.39
CA ASP A 5 9.87 -1.67 9.97
C ASP A 5 9.89 -0.19 9.53
N ILE A 6 11.08 0.42 9.48
CA ILE A 6 11.26 1.79 8.97
C ILE A 6 10.81 1.88 7.51
N LEU A 7 11.23 0.93 6.66
CA LEU A 7 10.83 0.90 5.25
C LEU A 7 9.31 0.76 5.10
N LEU A 8 8.69 -0.14 5.87
CA LEU A 8 7.24 -0.33 5.82
C LEU A 8 6.49 0.94 6.22
N GLU A 9 6.93 1.64 7.26
CA GLU A 9 6.33 2.92 7.69
C GLU A 9 6.50 4.02 6.64
N GLN A 10 7.66 4.08 5.96
CA GLN A 10 7.88 5.01 4.85
C GLN A 10 6.92 4.75 3.68
N ILE A 11 6.68 3.48 3.33
CA ILE A 11 5.71 3.11 2.29
C ILE A 11 4.29 3.53 2.70
N ARG A 12 3.86 3.18 3.92
CA ARG A 12 2.53 3.54 4.46
C ARG A 12 2.32 5.05 4.47
N THR A 13 3.33 5.80 4.89
CA THR A 13 3.32 7.27 4.94
C THR A 13 3.22 7.86 3.53
N SER A 14 4.02 7.38 2.59
CA SER A 14 4.04 7.87 1.21
C SER A 14 2.68 7.69 0.53
N ILE A 15 2.07 6.51 0.66
CA ILE A 15 0.74 6.23 0.11
C ILE A 15 -0.31 7.18 0.72
N SER A 16 -0.28 7.32 2.06
CA SER A 16 -1.25 8.15 2.81
C SER A 16 -1.15 9.64 2.53
N GLN A 17 0.04 10.15 2.21
CA GLN A 17 0.23 11.55 1.84
C GLN A 17 -0.19 11.85 0.41
N ILE A 18 0.02 10.90 -0.51
CA ILE A 18 -0.25 11.12 -1.94
C ILE A 18 -1.73 10.90 -2.27
N VAL A 19 -2.40 9.95 -1.60
CA VAL A 19 -3.79 9.56 -1.90
C VAL A 19 -4.70 9.74 -0.66
N PRO A 20 -4.95 10.98 -0.23
CA PRO A 20 -5.72 11.26 1.00
C PRO A 20 -7.18 10.80 0.93
N GLU A 21 -7.76 10.71 -0.27
CA GLU A 21 -9.16 10.32 -0.49
C GLU A 21 -9.44 8.82 -0.26
N LYS A 22 -8.39 8.03 0.03
CA LYS A 22 -8.47 6.60 0.29
C LYS A 22 -9.16 5.76 -0.79
N LYS A 23 -9.17 6.24 -2.04
CA LYS A 23 -9.62 5.50 -3.23
C LYS A 23 -8.45 5.28 -4.15
N ILE A 24 -8.16 4.03 -4.50
CA ILE A 24 -6.98 3.69 -5.31
C ILE A 24 -7.26 2.52 -6.25
N GLY A 25 -6.78 2.64 -7.50
CA GLY A 25 -6.74 1.54 -8.45
C GLY A 25 -5.37 0.85 -8.42
N ILE A 26 -5.34 -0.48 -8.32
CA ILE A 26 -4.11 -1.28 -8.32
C ILE A 26 -4.23 -2.33 -9.42
N ALA A 27 -3.41 -2.22 -10.46
CA ALA A 27 -3.34 -3.25 -11.51
C ALA A 27 -2.76 -4.56 -10.94
N PHE A 28 -3.65 -5.47 -10.55
CA PHE A 28 -3.26 -6.68 -9.82
C PHE A 28 -2.73 -7.77 -10.76
N SER A 29 -1.41 -7.92 -10.83
CA SER A 29 -0.76 -8.93 -11.69
C SER A 29 -0.69 -10.33 -11.07
N GLY A 30 -0.94 -10.47 -9.76
CA GLY A 30 -0.65 -11.68 -8.99
C GLY A 30 0.82 -11.84 -8.57
N GLY A 31 1.71 -10.94 -9.00
CA GLY A 31 3.10 -10.86 -8.53
C GLY A 31 3.21 -10.36 -7.09
N VAL A 32 4.34 -10.64 -6.45
CA VAL A 32 4.60 -10.29 -5.04
C VAL A 32 4.48 -8.79 -4.78
N ASP A 33 4.97 -7.94 -5.69
CA ASP A 33 4.94 -6.48 -5.53
C ASP A 33 3.50 -5.95 -5.55
N SER A 34 2.72 -6.30 -6.58
CA SER A 34 1.31 -5.90 -6.66
C SER A 34 0.48 -6.45 -5.51
N THR A 35 0.83 -7.65 -5.02
CA THR A 35 0.14 -8.28 -3.88
C THR A 35 0.46 -7.57 -2.58
N LEU A 36 1.72 -7.21 -2.36
CA LEU A 36 2.16 -6.47 -1.19
C LEU A 36 1.50 -5.09 -1.12
N ILE A 37 1.49 -4.34 -2.23
CA ILE A 37 0.86 -3.02 -2.27
C ILE A 37 -0.66 -3.13 -2.07
N ALA A 38 -1.33 -4.09 -2.72
CA ALA A 38 -2.75 -4.33 -2.50
C ALA A 38 -3.06 -4.64 -1.03
N LYS A 39 -2.23 -5.45 -0.38
CA LYS A 39 -2.40 -5.80 1.03
C LYS A 39 -2.18 -4.59 1.95
N ILE A 40 -1.11 -3.81 1.74
CA ILE A 40 -0.83 -2.61 2.53
C ILE A 40 -1.99 -1.60 2.40
N CYS A 41 -2.47 -1.33 1.19
CA CYS A 41 -3.60 -0.42 0.98
C CYS A 41 -4.88 -0.93 1.66
N SER A 42 -5.16 -2.23 1.58
CA SER A 42 -6.28 -2.86 2.28
C SER A 42 -6.16 -2.70 3.81
N ASP A 43 -4.97 -2.91 4.38
CA ASP A 43 -4.72 -2.77 5.82
C ASP A 43 -4.84 -1.32 6.31
N LEU A 44 -4.54 -0.33 5.45
CA LEU A 44 -4.72 1.10 5.72
C LEU A 44 -6.19 1.57 5.55
N GLY A 45 -7.09 0.68 5.13
CA GLY A 45 -8.51 0.94 4.94
C GLY A 45 -8.81 1.74 3.66
N TYR A 46 -8.04 1.55 2.61
CA TYR A 46 -8.35 2.09 1.29
C TYR A 46 -9.47 1.29 0.63
N ASP A 47 -10.31 1.99 -0.12
CA ASP A 47 -11.20 1.42 -1.12
C ASP A 47 -10.37 1.10 -2.37
N VAL A 48 -10.04 -0.19 -2.53
CA VAL A 48 -9.14 -0.69 -3.57
C VAL A 48 -9.97 -1.27 -4.72
N THR A 49 -9.78 -0.71 -5.92
CA THR A 49 -10.21 -1.34 -7.18
C THR A 49 -9.04 -2.10 -7.77
N LEU A 50 -9.25 -3.38 -8.12
CA LEU A 50 -8.24 -4.27 -8.71
C LEU A 50 -8.37 -4.37 -10.23
#